data_AF-A0A560L7I7-F1
#
_entry.id   AF-A0A560L7I7-F1
#
_cell.length_a   1.000
_cell.length_b   1.000
_cell.length_c   1.000
_cell.angle_alpha   90.00
_cell.angle_beta   90.00
_cell.angle_gamma   90.00
#
_symmetry.space_group_name_H-M   'P 1'
#
loop_
_entity.id
_entity.type
_entity.pdbx_description
1 polymer ?
#
loop_
_entity_poly.entity_id
_entity_poly.type
_entity_poly.pdbx_seq_one_letter_code
_entity_poly.pdbx_strand_id
1 'polypeptide(L)' 'MTVTMLSGRELNQDLGRAKRAAQAGPVIITDRGRPAHVLLSFDEYKRLSGKMRTLGDMLAAPGADDVDLPLPRR' A
#
# COMPACT_ATOMS: atom_id res chain seq x y z
N MET A 1 10.34 3.19 11.26
CA MET A 1 10.00 3.69 9.91
C MET A 1 10.44 5.14 9.83
N THR A 2 11.31 5.49 8.89
CA THR A 2 11.77 6.87 8.68
C THR A 2 10.98 7.50 7.55
N VAL A 3 10.32 8.63 7.82
CA VAL A 3 9.67 9.44 6.80
C VAL A 3 10.69 10.48 6.32
N THR A 4 10.96 10.50 5.02
CA THR A 4 11.85 11.50 4.42
C THR A 4 11.01 12.55 3.71
N MET A 5 11.38 13.82 3.81
CA MET A 5 10.75 14.90 3.04
C MET A 5 11.78 15.51 2.10
N LEU A 6 11.41 15.69 0.84
CA LEU A 6 12.22 16.32 -0.19
C LEU A 6 11.36 17.35 -0.94
N SER A 7 11.98 18.42 -1.41
CA SER A 7 11.40 19.27 -2.46
C SER A 7 11.48 18.58 -3.82
N GLY A 8 10.65 19.01 -4.77
CA GLY A 8 10.79 18.60 -6.17
C GLY A 8 12.19 18.88 -6.75
N ARG A 9 12.86 19.95 -6.29
CA ARG A 9 14.23 20.27 -6.70
C ARG A 9 15.25 19.25 -6.19
N GLU A 10 15.17 18.87 -4.91
CA GLU A 10 16.06 17.86 -4.32
C GLU A 10 15.86 16.48 -4.95
N LEU A 11 14.61 16.12 -5.27
CA LEU A 11 14.30 14.90 -6.01
C LEU A 11 14.96 14.88 -7.40
N ASN A 12 14.86 15.99 -8.14
CA ASN A 12 15.45 16.09 -9.47
C ASN A 12 16.97 16.13 -9.45
N GLN A 13 17.57 16.66 -8.37
CA GLN A 13 19.01 16.71 -8.20
C GLN A 13 19.61 15.35 -7.85
N ASP A 14 18.92 14.54 -7.04
CA ASP A 14 19.39 13.20 -6.64
C ASP A 14 18.24 12.19 -6.50
N LEU A 15 17.76 11.72 -7.67
CA LEU A 15 16.76 10.67 -7.75
C LEU A 15 17.23 9.35 -7.12
N GLY A 16 18.54 9.06 -7.17
CA GLY A 16 19.13 7.85 -6.62
C GLY A 16 19.02 7.79 -5.09
N ARG A 17 19.28 8.90 -4.41
CA ARG A 17 19.04 9.04 -2.97
C ARG A 17 17.56 8.91 -2.63
N ALA A 18 16.67 9.52 -3.40
CA ALA A 18 15.23 9.40 -3.16
C ALA A 18 14.75 7.94 -3.25
N LYS A 19 15.21 7.18 -4.24
CA LYS A 19 14.91 5.74 -4.39
C LYS A 19 15.44 4.92 -3.22
N ARG A 20 16.66 5.16 -2.74
CA ARG A 20 17.23 4.48 -1.56
C ARG A 20 16.45 4.83 -0.29
N ALA A 21 16.07 6.09 -0.11
CA ALA A 21 15.24 6.51 1.01
C ALA A 21 13.86 5.84 0.98
N ALA A 22 13.28 5.66 -0.21
CA ALA A 22 12.00 4.96 -0.42
C ALA A 22 12.04 3.46 -0.04
N GLN A 23 13.22 2.86 0.11
CA GLN A 23 13.36 1.50 0.65
C GLN A 23 13.23 1.46 2.17
N ALA A 24 13.52 2.56 2.87
CA ALA A 24 13.45 2.66 4.34
C ALA A 24 12.10 3.20 4.84
N GLY A 25 11.31 3.83 3.96
CA GLY A 25 10.00 4.39 4.27
C GLY A 25 9.51 5.38 3.21
N PRO A 26 8.33 5.99 3.39
CA PRO A 26 7.78 6.92 2.43
C PRO A 26 8.65 8.18 2.29
N VAL A 27 8.80 8.64 1.05
CA VAL A 27 9.43 9.92 0.73
C VAL A 27 8.34 10.89 0.27
N ILE A 28 8.07 11.91 1.08
CA ILE A 28 7.12 12.98 0.75
C ILE A 28 7.83 14.01 -0.12
N ILE A 29 7.25 14.30 -1.27
CA ILE A 29 7.75 15.28 -2.22
C ILE A 29 6.88 16.53 -2.13
N THR A 30 7.50 17.67 -1.87
CA THR A 30 6.82 18.96 -1.72
C THR A 30 6.93 19.81 -2.99
N ASP A 31 5.87 20.55 -3.27
CA ASP A 31 5.85 21.68 -4.19
C ASP A 31 5.52 22.96 -3.40
N ARG A 32 6.34 24.01 -3.55
CA ARG A 32 6.19 25.29 -2.83
C ARG A 32 5.92 25.12 -1.32
N GLY A 33 6.61 24.18 -0.69
CA GLY A 33 6.52 23.90 0.75
C GLY A 33 5.30 23.07 1.19
N ARG A 34 4.49 22.58 0.25
CA ARG A 34 3.33 21.73 0.56
C ARG A 34 3.55 20.31 0.03
N PRO A 35 3.24 19.26 0.82
CA PRO A 35 3.22 17.89 0.31
C PRO A 35 2.34 17.78 -0.93
N ALA A 36 2.89 17.22 -2.01
CA ALA A 36 2.20 17.10 -3.28
C ALA A 36 2.19 15.64 -3.77
N HIS A 37 3.29 14.91 -3.59
CA HIS A 37 3.44 13.53 -4.06
C HIS A 37 4.15 12.69 -2.99
N VAL A 38 4.03 11.36 -3.10
CA VAL A 38 4.79 10.41 -2.28
C VAL A 38 5.46 9.39 -3.19
N LEU A 39 6.74 9.13 -2.94
CA LEU A 39 7.49 8.03 -3.57
C LEU A 39 7.59 6.87 -2.57
N LEU A 40 7.27 5.67 -3.07
CA LEU A 40 7.32 4.41 -2.34
C LEU A 40 8.12 3.38 -3.15
N SER A 41 8.66 2.37 -2.47
CA SER A 41 9.03 1.13 -3.14
C SER A 41 7.79 0.49 -3.77
N PHE A 42 7.99 -0.30 -4.84
CA PHE A 42 6.88 -0.98 -5.48
C PHE A 42 6.22 -2.01 -4.55
N ASP A 43 6.99 -2.68 -3.69
CA ASP A 43 6.45 -3.63 -2.72
C ASP A 43 5.55 -2.96 -1.69
N GLU A 44 5.94 -1.78 -1.18
CA GLU A 44 5.12 -1.03 -0.24
C GLU A 44 3.87 -0.47 -0.95
N TYR A 45 4.01 0.02 -2.18
CA TYR A 45 2.86 0.37 -3.01
C TYR A 45 1.92 -0.82 -3.20
N LYS A 46 2.43 -2.01 -3.54
CA LYS A 46 1.63 -3.23 -3.74
C LYS A 46 0.95 -3.68 -2.45
N ARG A 47 1.62 -3.56 -1.31
CA ARG A 47 1.06 -3.85 0.01
C ARG A 47 -0.11 -2.91 0.34
N LEU A 48 0.02 -1.63 0.00
CA LEU A 48 -1.02 -0.61 0.25
C LEU A 48 -2.15 -0.63 -0.78
N SER A 49 -1.84 -0.93 -2.04
CA SER A 49 -2.79 -0.93 -3.18
C SER A 49 -3.44 -2.29 -3.42
N GLY A 50 -2.86 -3.37 -2.90
CA GLY A 50 -3.50 -4.67 -2.90
C GLY A 50 -4.82 -4.59 -2.17
N LYS A 51 -5.91 -5.07 -2.80
CA LYS A 51 -7.18 -5.31 -2.10
C LYS A 51 -6.84 -6.10 -0.83
N MET A 52 -7.07 -5.51 0.34
CA MET A 52 -7.20 -6.33 1.53
C MET A 52 -8.31 -7.32 1.20
N ARG A 53 -8.00 -8.63 1.19
CA ARG A 53 -9.06 -9.63 1.14
C ARG A 53 -10.00 -9.28 2.28
N THR A 54 -11.23 -8.93 1.94
CA THR A 54 -12.25 -8.68 2.95
C THR A 54 -12.45 -9.97 3.73
N LEU A 55 -12.99 -9.89 4.95
CA LEU A 55 -13.36 -11.10 5.66
C LEU A 55 -14.29 -11.98 4.79
N GLY A 56 -15.15 -11.35 3.98
CA GLY A 56 -15.95 -12.03 2.97
C GLY A 56 -15.12 -12.74 1.90
N ASP A 57 -14.08 -12.11 1.33
CA ASP A 57 -13.19 -12.76 0.35
C ASP A 57 -12.38 -13.91 0.96
N MET A 58 -12.10 -13.85 2.27
CA MET A 58 -11.37 -14.90 2.99
C MET A 58 -12.28 -16.07 3.39
N LEU A 59 -13.53 -15.79 3.72
CA LEU A 59 -14.55 -16.79 4.09
C LEU A 59 -15.31 -17.33 2.88
N ALA A 60 -15.21 -16.69 1.72
CA ALA A 60 -15.76 -17.19 0.49
C ALA A 60 -15.14 -18.57 0.21
N ALA A 61 -16.01 -19.57 0.06
CA ALA A 61 -15.67 -20.88 -0.44
C ALA A 61 -16.25 -20.97 -1.87
N PRO A 62 -15.47 -20.61 -2.92
CA PRO A 62 -15.96 -20.65 -4.30
C PRO A 62 -16.40 -22.07 -4.65
N GLY A 63 -17.65 -22.23 -5.10
CA GLY A 63 -18.24 -23.54 -5.40
C GLY A 63 -18.94 -24.23 -4.22
N ALA A 64 -19.16 -23.54 -3.10
CA ALA A 64 -19.95 -24.04 -1.98
C ALA A 64 -21.47 -23.76 -2.12
N ASP A 65 -21.94 -23.52 -3.35
CA ASP A 65 -23.30 -23.05 -3.62
C ASP A 65 -24.38 -24.07 -3.21
N ASP A 66 -24.03 -25.35 -3.14
CA ASP A 66 -24.93 -26.48 -2.82
C ASP A 66 -24.48 -27.28 -1.57
N VAL A 67 -23.86 -26.62 -0.58
CA VAL A 67 -23.53 -27.30 0.68
C VAL A 67 -24.80 -27.53 1.51
N ASP A 68 -25.20 -28.79 1.67
CA ASP A 68 -26.24 -29.18 2.63
C ASP A 68 -25.72 -28.99 4.06
N LEU A 69 -26.19 -27.94 4.74
CA LEU A 69 -25.82 -27.60 6.11
C LEU A 69 -26.90 -28.13 7.07
N PRO A 70 -26.71 -29.30 7.71
CA PRO A 70 -27.69 -29.84 8.63
C PRO A 70 -27.73 -28.98 9.91
N LEU A 71 -28.79 -28.17 10.04
CA LEU A 71 -28.99 -27.34 11.22
C LEU A 71 -29.69 -28.16 12.33
N PRO A 72 -29.24 -28.05 13.59
CA PRO A 72 -29.92 -28.69 14.71
C PRO A 72 -31.33 -28.11 14.90
N ARG A 73 -32.28 -28.97 15.30
CA ARG A 73 -33.64 -28.54 15.62
C ARG A 73 -33.63 -27.68 16.88
N ARG A 74 -34.26 -26.50 16.80
CA ARG A 74 -34.44 -25.55 17.91
C ARG A 74 -35.26 -26.15 19.04
#